data_AF-A0A4Y6JKP4-F1
#
_entry.id   AF-A0A4Y6JKP4-F1
#
_cell.length_a   1.000
_cell.length_b   1.000
_cell.length_c   1.000
_cell.angle_alpha   90.00
_cell.angle_beta   90.00
_cell.angle_gamma   90.00
#
_symmetry.space_group_name_H-M   'P 1'
#
loop_
_entity.id
_entity.type
_entity.pdbx_description
1 polymer ?
#
loop_
_entity_poly.entity_id
_entity_poly.type
_entity_poly.pdbx_seq_one_letter_code
_entity_poly.pdbx_strand_id
1 'polypeptide(L)'
;KRREKLSQRFIALSAIVPGLKKMDKASVLSDAIKYLQTLRDKVKTLEEQAAKRTVETAVLVKKFHISAEEENEASSSDENFDGDQSPLPEIEVKLSDKSLLIKIHCENRRGVLVRALLEIEKLQLTVVSTSSVPFAASSLDITVTAQIEEGFSMTVKELVRKLRSAFRQFN
;
A
#
# COMPACT_ATOMS: atom_id res chain seq x y z
N LYS A 1 -19.73 43.88 29.10
CA LYS A 1 -19.52 43.57 27.65
C LYS A 1 -18.08 43.16 27.25
N ARG A 2 -17.05 44.03 27.24
CA ARG A 2 -15.67 43.64 26.78
C ARG A 2 -15.00 42.57 27.67
N ARG A 3 -15.10 42.71 29.00
CA ARG A 3 -14.49 41.78 29.97
C ARG A 3 -15.13 40.37 29.91
N GLU A 4 -16.46 40.29 29.76
CA GLU A 4 -17.17 39.01 29.62
C GLU A 4 -16.74 38.26 28.36
N LYS A 5 -16.66 38.96 27.22
CA LYS A 5 -16.21 38.34 25.95
C LYS A 5 -14.79 37.78 26.05
N LEU A 6 -13.91 38.47 26.78
CA LEU A 6 -12.55 37.98 27.04
C LEU A 6 -12.58 36.74 27.94
N SER A 7 -13.40 36.76 29.01
CA SER A 7 -13.56 35.62 29.92
C SER A 7 -14.06 34.37 29.18
N GLN A 8 -15.08 34.52 28.33
CA GLN A 8 -15.61 33.43 27.50
C GLN A 8 -14.54 32.81 26.60
N ARG A 9 -13.66 33.64 25.99
CA ARG A 9 -12.55 33.14 25.17
C ARG A 9 -11.52 32.36 25.98
N PHE A 10 -11.24 32.79 27.20
CA PHE A 10 -10.35 32.03 28.10
C PHE A 10 -10.93 30.69 28.50
N ILE A 11 -12.23 30.64 28.80
CA ILE A 11 -12.93 29.39 29.12
C ILE A 11 -12.89 28.44 27.91
N ALA A 12 -13.21 28.95 26.72
CA ALA A 12 -13.14 28.15 25.49
C ALA A 12 -11.72 27.63 25.23
N LEU A 13 -10.69 28.48 25.41
CA LEU A 13 -9.31 28.07 25.28
C LEU A 13 -8.92 26.99 26.30
N SER A 14 -9.37 27.10 27.55
CA SER A 14 -9.09 26.08 28.57
C SER A 14 -9.76 24.74 28.30
N ALA A 15 -10.87 24.71 27.56
CA ALA A 15 -11.54 23.47 27.20
C ALA A 15 -10.80 22.68 26.12
N ILE A 16 -10.01 23.35 25.27
CA ILE A 16 -9.32 22.71 24.12
C ILE A 16 -7.86 22.34 24.41
N VAL A 17 -7.24 22.93 25.43
CA VAL A 17 -5.85 22.66 25.78
C VAL A 17 -5.80 21.52 26.82
N PRO A 18 -5.21 20.37 26.51
CA PRO A 18 -5.13 19.24 27.43
C PRO A 18 -4.11 19.50 28.55
N GLY A 19 -4.32 18.87 29.71
CA GLY A 19 -3.33 18.86 30.80
C GLY A 19 -3.25 20.12 31.67
N LEU A 20 -4.24 21.03 31.56
CA LEU A 20 -4.29 22.24 32.37
C LEU A 20 -4.55 21.93 33.85
N LYS A 21 -3.53 22.12 34.70
CA LYS A 21 -3.64 21.99 36.16
C LYS A 21 -3.94 23.32 36.85
N LYS A 22 -3.57 24.44 36.23
CA LYS A 22 -3.76 25.80 36.75
C LYS A 22 -4.56 26.61 35.73
N MET A 23 -5.66 27.18 36.19
CA MET A 23 -6.60 27.95 35.35
C MET A 23 -6.36 29.46 35.42
N ASP A 24 -5.20 29.89 35.93
CA ASP A 24 -4.82 31.30 35.87
C ASP A 24 -4.51 31.73 34.42
N LYS A 25 -4.78 32.99 34.10
CA LYS A 25 -4.73 33.49 32.72
C LYS A 25 -3.34 33.34 32.07
N ALA A 26 -2.27 33.44 32.87
CA ALA A 26 -0.91 33.33 32.35
C ALA A 26 -0.56 31.87 32.04
N SER A 27 -0.90 30.94 32.93
CA SER A 27 -0.72 29.50 32.72
C SER A 27 -1.50 28.99 31.53
N VAL A 28 -2.78 29.38 31.38
CA VAL A 28 -3.61 28.96 30.23
C VAL A 28 -2.99 29.38 28.90
N LEU A 29 -2.44 30.61 28.82
CA LEU A 29 -1.77 31.07 27.60
C LEU A 29 -0.43 30.35 27.37
N SER A 30 0.36 30.17 28.42
CA SER A 30 1.66 29.47 28.31
C SER A 30 1.46 28.03 27.83
N ASP A 31 0.50 27.32 28.40
CA ASP A 31 0.22 25.92 28.05
C ASP A 31 -0.45 25.81 26.67
N ALA A 32 -1.29 26.78 26.28
CA ALA A 32 -1.80 26.86 24.91
C ALA A 32 -0.69 27.02 23.87
N ILE A 33 0.32 27.86 24.14
CA ILE A 33 1.48 28.05 23.24
C ILE A 33 2.28 26.75 23.12
N LYS A 34 2.58 26.09 24.24
CA LYS A 34 3.30 24.80 24.25
C LYS A 34 2.53 23.72 23.48
N TYR A 35 1.22 23.65 23.66
CA TYR A 35 0.38 22.68 22.96
C TYR A 35 0.39 22.94 21.44
N LEU A 36 0.33 24.20 21.03
CA LEU A 36 0.43 24.57 19.61
C LEU A 36 1.78 24.19 19.01
N GLN A 37 2.89 24.42 19.72
CA GLN A 37 4.23 23.98 19.30
C GLN A 37 4.29 22.46 19.14
N THR A 38 3.80 21.72 20.13
CA THR A 38 3.74 20.25 20.09
C THR A 38 2.92 19.75 18.89
N LEU A 39 1.79 20.39 18.61
CA LEU A 39 0.97 20.06 17.44
C LEU A 39 1.70 20.32 16.12
N ARG A 40 2.42 21.45 16.00
CA ARG A 40 3.23 21.75 14.81
C ARG A 40 4.33 20.73 14.59
N ASP A 41 5.02 20.32 15.66
CA ASP A 41 6.08 19.31 15.58
C ASP A 41 5.50 17.92 15.19
N LYS A 42 4.32 17.57 15.71
CA LYS A 42 3.60 16.36 15.29
C LYS A 42 3.18 16.40 13.83
N VAL A 43 2.65 17.52 13.34
CA VAL A 43 2.30 17.67 11.92
C VAL A 43 3.55 17.53 11.05
N LYS A 44 4.64 18.25 11.39
CA LYS A 44 5.90 18.17 10.64
C LYS A 44 6.46 16.75 10.60
N THR A 45 6.49 16.05 11.74
CA THR A 45 6.98 14.67 11.79
C THR A 45 6.08 13.70 11.00
N LEU A 46 4.76 13.89 11.03
CA LEU A 46 3.84 13.10 10.20
C LEU A 46 3.99 13.39 8.71
N GLU A 47 4.17 14.65 8.32
CA GLU A 47 4.43 15.06 6.94
C GLU A 47 5.76 14.51 6.43
N GLU A 48 6.83 14.55 7.23
CA GLU A 48 8.12 13.94 6.89
C GLU A 48 8.02 12.42 6.75
N GLN A 49 7.24 11.76 7.62
CA GLN A 49 6.96 10.34 7.46
C GLN A 49 6.13 10.05 6.22
N ALA A 50 5.13 10.87 5.91
CA ALA A 50 4.30 10.72 4.70
C ALA A 50 5.13 10.95 3.42
N ALA A 51 6.00 11.96 3.40
CA ALA A 51 6.89 12.26 2.28
C ALA A 51 7.89 11.13 2.02
N LYS A 52 8.40 10.50 3.09
CA LYS A 52 9.22 9.27 2.98
C LYS A 52 8.42 8.06 2.47
N ARG A 53 7.11 8.00 2.75
CA ARG A 53 6.21 6.93 2.30
C ARG A 53 5.68 7.11 0.87
N THR A 54 5.70 8.32 0.31
CA THR A 54 5.13 8.62 -1.01
C THR A 54 5.94 8.13 -2.22
N VAL A 55 7.06 7.43 -2.03
CA VAL A 55 7.86 6.97 -3.18
C VAL A 55 7.44 5.59 -3.72
N GLU A 56 6.63 4.77 -3.02
CA GLU A 56 6.47 3.36 -3.45
C GLU A 56 5.07 2.75 -3.55
N THR A 57 3.97 3.48 -3.35
CA THR A 57 2.66 2.79 -3.23
C THR A 57 1.49 3.45 -3.95
N ALA A 58 1.35 3.12 -5.23
CA ALA A 58 0.11 2.61 -5.83
C ALA A 58 0.32 2.43 -7.34
N VAL A 59 0.72 1.25 -7.80
CA VAL A 59 0.51 0.88 -9.20
C VAL A 59 -0.75 0.03 -9.25
N LEU A 60 -1.88 0.69 -9.48
CA LEU A 60 -3.09 0.04 -9.95
C LEU A 60 -2.85 -0.35 -11.41
N VAL A 61 -2.39 -1.58 -11.64
CA VAL A 61 -2.27 -2.14 -12.99
C VAL A 61 -3.61 -2.74 -13.39
N LYS A 62 -4.59 -1.88 -13.72
CA LYS A 62 -5.76 -2.34 -14.48
C LYS A 62 -5.27 -2.67 -15.89
N LYS A 63 -5.50 -3.92 -16.34
CA LYS A 63 -5.35 -4.45 -17.72
C LYS A 63 -4.60 -3.52 -18.70
N PHE A 64 -3.27 -3.65 -18.83
CA PHE A 64 -2.55 -3.01 -19.93
C PHE A 64 -2.78 -3.81 -21.21
N HIS A 65 -3.57 -3.25 -22.12
CA HIS A 65 -3.49 -3.50 -23.54
C HIS A 65 -2.33 -2.64 -24.05
N ILE A 66 -1.23 -3.26 -24.47
CA ILE A 66 -0.19 -2.54 -25.20
C ILE A 66 -0.70 -2.45 -26.64
N SER A 67 -1.34 -1.34 -26.99
CA SER A 67 -1.46 -0.92 -28.39
C SER A 67 -0.45 0.19 -28.61
N ALA A 68 0.66 -0.18 -29.26
CA ALA A 68 1.53 0.77 -29.93
C ALA A 68 0.97 0.97 -31.35
N GLU A 69 0.46 2.16 -31.62
CA GLU A 69 0.33 2.74 -32.96
C GLU A 69 1.50 3.74 -33.05
N GLU A 70 2.31 3.90 -34.10
CA GLU A 70 2.42 3.51 -35.51
C GLU A 70 3.88 3.96 -35.90
N GLU A 71 4.69 3.35 -36.77
CA GLU A 71 4.59 3.24 -38.23
C GLU A 71 5.88 2.57 -38.80
N ASN A 72 5.69 1.68 -39.80
CA ASN A 72 6.59 1.28 -40.91
C ASN A 72 7.95 0.58 -40.68
N GLU A 73 8.03 -0.69 -41.07
CA GLU A 73 8.68 -1.16 -42.32
C GLU A 73 8.71 -2.70 -42.33
N ALA A 74 8.48 -3.30 -43.50
CA ALA A 74 8.18 -4.71 -43.68
C ALA A 74 9.35 -5.66 -43.38
N SER A 75 9.10 -6.74 -42.64
CA SER A 75 9.75 -8.02 -42.93
C SER A 75 8.99 -9.21 -42.35
N SER A 76 8.79 -10.19 -43.23
CA SER A 76 8.02 -11.42 -43.08
C SER A 76 8.81 -12.49 -42.33
N SER A 77 8.17 -13.12 -41.34
CA SER A 77 8.32 -14.56 -41.06
C SER A 77 7.19 -15.01 -40.14
N ASP A 78 6.35 -15.88 -40.69
CA ASP A 78 5.24 -16.59 -40.04
C ASP A 78 5.69 -17.37 -38.79
N GLU A 79 5.10 -17.04 -37.64
CA GLU A 79 4.71 -18.03 -36.62
C GLU A 79 3.42 -17.48 -35.99
N ASN A 80 2.32 -18.22 -36.18
CA ASN A 80 0.98 -17.89 -35.70
C ASN A 80 0.96 -17.63 -34.19
N PHE A 81 0.85 -16.37 -33.76
CA PHE A 81 0.41 -16.05 -32.40
C PHE A 81 -1.10 -16.12 -32.33
N ASP A 82 -1.60 -17.37 -32.33
CA ASP A 82 -2.97 -17.68 -31.99
C ASP A 82 -3.26 -17.22 -30.56
N GLY A 83 -4.42 -16.59 -30.37
CA GLY A 83 -4.74 -15.79 -29.20
C GLY A 83 -4.89 -16.61 -27.93
N ASP A 84 -3.88 -16.58 -27.06
CA ASP A 84 -4.04 -17.06 -25.69
C ASP A 84 -4.75 -15.98 -24.83
N GLN A 85 -6.09 -15.92 -24.97
CA GLN A 85 -7.00 -15.19 -24.08
C GLN A 85 -7.23 -15.97 -22.77
N SER A 86 -6.19 -16.56 -22.18
CA SER A 86 -6.33 -17.14 -20.85
C SER A 86 -6.46 -16.00 -19.82
N PRO A 87 -7.43 -16.05 -18.90
CA PRO A 87 -7.56 -15.03 -17.86
C PRO A 87 -6.35 -15.13 -16.93
N LEU A 88 -5.39 -14.23 -17.12
CA LEU A 88 -4.24 -14.12 -16.23
C LEU A 88 -4.70 -13.74 -14.83
N PRO A 89 -4.08 -14.29 -13.78
CA PRO A 89 -4.43 -13.93 -12.42
C PRO A 89 -4.20 -12.43 -12.17
N GLU A 90 -5.14 -11.80 -11.48
CA GLU A 90 -5.04 -10.41 -11.06
C GLU A 90 -4.22 -10.36 -9.77
N ILE A 91 -3.11 -9.61 -9.78
CA ILE A 91 -2.17 -9.53 -8.66
C ILE A 91 -2.11 -8.07 -8.20
N GLU A 92 -2.51 -7.82 -6.95
CA GLU A 92 -2.38 -6.53 -6.27
C GLU A 92 -1.29 -6.66 -5.19
N VAL A 93 -0.34 -5.72 -5.17
CA VAL A 93 0.70 -5.68 -4.14
C VAL A 93 0.69 -4.31 -3.47
N LYS A 94 0.66 -4.30 -2.14
CA LYS A 94 0.82 -3.09 -1.31
C LYS A 94 2.03 -3.25 -0.41
N LEU A 95 2.82 -2.20 -0.31
CA LEU A 95 3.97 -2.11 0.57
C LEU A 95 3.67 -1.10 1.68
N SER A 96 4.00 -1.45 2.92
CA SER A 96 3.97 -0.54 4.06
C SER A 96 5.20 -0.80 4.91
N ASP A 97 6.10 0.18 4.95
CA ASP A 97 7.40 0.10 5.62
C ASP A 97 8.22 -1.13 5.17
N LYS A 98 8.21 -2.24 5.94
CA LYS A 98 8.88 -3.51 5.61
C LYS A 98 7.90 -4.67 5.37
N SER A 99 6.60 -4.39 5.32
CA SER A 99 5.53 -5.37 5.22
C SER A 99 4.83 -5.28 3.86
N LEU A 100 4.66 -6.41 3.20
CA LEU A 100 3.97 -6.56 1.93
C LEU A 100 2.61 -7.24 2.14
N LEU A 101 1.60 -6.73 1.46
CA LEU A 101 0.30 -7.37 1.28
C LEU A 101 0.16 -7.73 -0.19
N ILE A 102 0.09 -9.01 -0.50
CA ILE A 102 -0.06 -9.56 -1.83
C ILE A 102 -1.45 -10.18 -1.92
N LYS A 103 -2.25 -9.73 -2.88
CA LYS A 103 -3.55 -10.33 -3.21
C LYS A 103 -3.50 -10.90 -4.60
N ILE A 104 -3.99 -12.12 -4.75
CA ILE A 104 -3.94 -12.88 -5.99
C ILE A 104 -5.33 -13.44 -6.22
N HIS A 105 -5.97 -12.99 -7.30
CA HIS A 105 -7.20 -13.58 -7.79
C HIS A 105 -6.85 -14.57 -8.90
N CYS A 106 -7.18 -15.84 -8.71
CA CYS A 106 -6.85 -16.90 -9.66
C CYS A 106 -7.96 -17.95 -9.72
N GLU A 107 -7.85 -18.87 -10.68
CA GLU A 107 -8.73 -20.05 -10.71
C GLU A 107 -8.34 -21.03 -9.59
N ASN A 108 -9.33 -21.64 -8.93
CA ASN A 108 -9.16 -22.62 -7.88
C ASN A 108 -8.69 -23.97 -8.44
N ARG A 109 -7.41 -24.03 -8.78
CA ARG A 109 -6.73 -25.23 -9.27
C ARG A 109 -6.00 -25.94 -8.14
N ARG A 110 -5.87 -27.27 -8.28
CA ARG A 110 -5.16 -28.09 -7.30
C ARG A 110 -3.71 -27.59 -7.12
N GLY A 111 -3.36 -27.24 -5.89
CA GLY A 111 -2.00 -26.85 -5.51
C GLY A 111 -1.60 -25.42 -5.88
N VAL A 112 -2.53 -24.57 -6.36
CA VAL A 112 -2.21 -23.17 -6.72
C VAL A 112 -1.70 -22.37 -5.52
N LEU A 113 -2.25 -22.59 -4.33
CA LEU A 113 -1.81 -21.93 -3.09
C LEU A 113 -0.36 -22.26 -2.74
N VAL A 114 0.00 -23.55 -2.79
CA VAL A 114 1.35 -24.00 -2.46
C VAL A 114 2.36 -23.43 -3.46
N ARG A 115 2.02 -23.41 -4.75
CA ARG A 115 2.84 -22.81 -5.81
C ARG A 115 3.02 -21.30 -5.61
N ALA A 116 1.94 -20.60 -5.27
CA ALA A 116 1.98 -19.17 -4.95
C ALA A 116 2.97 -18.86 -3.83
N LEU A 117 2.90 -19.61 -2.73
CA LEU A 117 3.78 -19.43 -1.58
C LEU A 117 5.24 -19.72 -1.92
N LEU A 118 5.51 -20.79 -2.68
CA LEU A 118 6.86 -21.12 -3.14
C LEU A 118 7.48 -19.99 -3.98
N GLU A 119 6.71 -19.38 -4.88
CA GLU A 119 7.22 -18.26 -5.69
C GLU A 119 7.44 -17.00 -4.84
N ILE A 120 6.61 -16.77 -3.83
CA ILE A 120 6.81 -15.65 -2.90
C ILE A 120 8.08 -15.86 -2.06
N GLU A 121 8.33 -17.07 -1.56
CA GLU A 121 9.53 -17.41 -0.79
C GLU A 121 10.81 -17.33 -1.64
N LYS A 122 10.78 -17.73 -2.92
CA LYS A 122 11.91 -17.56 -3.86
C LYS A 122 12.34 -16.11 -4.04
N LEU A 123 11.43 -15.18 -3.78
CA LEU A 123 11.70 -13.74 -3.86
C LEU A 123 12.27 -13.19 -2.56
N GLN A 124 12.79 -14.02 -1.65
CA GLN A 124 13.39 -13.61 -0.36
C GLN A 124 12.40 -12.81 0.51
N LEU A 125 11.12 -13.21 0.44
CA LEU A 125 10.06 -12.64 1.26
C LEU A 125 9.70 -13.65 2.35
N THR A 126 9.72 -13.23 3.61
CA THR A 126 9.30 -14.08 4.72
C THR A 126 7.79 -14.04 4.84
N VAL A 127 7.10 -15.15 4.58
CA VAL A 127 5.63 -15.21 4.72
C VAL A 127 5.23 -15.17 6.20
N VAL A 128 4.44 -14.17 6.58
CA VAL A 128 3.94 -13.98 7.96
C VAL A 128 2.56 -14.58 8.14
N SER A 129 1.67 -14.38 7.17
CA SER A 129 0.33 -14.93 7.20
C SER A 129 -0.19 -15.18 5.80
N THR A 130 -1.09 -16.13 5.67
CA THR A 130 -1.74 -16.49 4.42
C THR A 130 -3.20 -16.79 4.69
N SER A 131 -4.08 -16.28 3.83
CA SER A 131 -5.49 -16.58 3.81
C SER A 131 -5.89 -16.92 2.38
N SER A 132 -6.72 -17.94 2.21
CA SER A 132 -7.25 -18.34 0.91
C SER A 132 -8.76 -18.49 1.02
N VAL A 133 -9.48 -17.75 0.18
CA VAL A 133 -10.94 -17.74 0.18
C VAL A 133 -11.41 -18.19 -1.21
N PRO A 134 -12.02 -19.39 -1.33
CA PRO A 134 -12.67 -19.77 -2.57
C PRO A 134 -13.89 -18.87 -2.78
N PHE A 135 -14.05 -18.36 -3.99
CA PHE A 135 -15.15 -17.48 -4.38
C PHE A 135 -15.66 -17.87 -5.76
N ALA A 136 -16.95 -17.68 -6.03
CA ALA A 136 -17.60 -18.15 -7.26
C ALA A 136 -17.38 -19.66 -7.53
N ALA A 137 -17.78 -20.14 -8.72
CA ALA A 137 -17.74 -21.57 -9.04
C ALA A 137 -16.32 -22.15 -9.13
N SER A 138 -15.32 -21.34 -9.49
CA SER A 138 -13.95 -21.79 -9.71
C SER A 138 -12.89 -20.72 -9.41
N SER A 139 -13.19 -19.67 -8.65
CA SER A 139 -12.18 -18.65 -8.30
C SER A 139 -11.63 -18.87 -6.88
N LEU A 140 -10.41 -18.41 -6.67
CA LEU A 140 -9.71 -18.44 -5.39
C LEU A 140 -8.99 -17.11 -5.20
N ASP A 141 -9.32 -16.42 -4.11
CA ASP A 141 -8.59 -15.25 -3.64
C ASP A 141 -7.56 -15.69 -2.61
N ILE A 142 -6.29 -15.46 -2.91
CA ILE A 142 -5.17 -15.70 -2.01
C ILE A 142 -4.68 -14.34 -1.52
N THR A 143 -4.65 -14.16 -0.21
CA THR A 143 -4.07 -13.00 0.45
C THR A 143 -2.88 -13.45 1.28
N VAL A 144 -1.69 -12.92 0.97
CA VAL A 144 -0.45 -13.20 1.68
C VAL A 144 0.08 -11.92 2.29
N THR A 145 0.44 -11.95 3.56
CA THR A 145 1.26 -10.90 4.17
C THR A 145 2.67 -11.42 4.35
N ALA A 146 3.66 -10.68 3.86
CA ALA A 146 5.06 -11.06 3.94
C ALA A 146 5.91 -9.90 4.48
N GLN A 147 7.07 -10.22 5.03
CA GLN A 147 8.06 -9.26 5.47
C GLN A 147 9.26 -9.29 4.53
N ILE A 148 9.81 -8.12 4.24
CA ILE A 148 11.01 -7.97 3.43
C ILE A 148 12.25 -8.23 4.30
N GLU A 149 13.12 -9.14 3.86
CA GLU A 149 14.39 -9.43 4.54
C GLU A 149 15.40 -8.27 4.44
N GLU A 150 16.27 -8.15 5.46
CA GLU A 150 17.29 -7.09 5.48
C GLU A 150 18.35 -7.33 4.39
N GLY A 151 18.37 -6.47 3.37
CA GLY A 151 19.25 -6.60 2.20
C GLY A 151 18.50 -6.66 0.85
N PHE A 152 17.17 -6.68 0.88
CA PHE A 152 16.36 -6.72 -0.33
C PHE A 152 16.19 -5.34 -1.00
N SER A 153 16.51 -5.23 -2.29
CA SER A 153 16.47 -3.95 -3.04
C SER A 153 15.44 -3.94 -4.18
N MET A 154 14.48 -4.86 -4.20
CA MET A 154 13.54 -4.98 -5.32
C MET A 154 12.38 -3.99 -5.21
N THR A 155 12.04 -3.33 -6.31
CA THR A 155 10.88 -2.43 -6.37
C THR A 155 9.56 -3.21 -6.45
N VAL A 156 8.47 -2.61 -5.95
CA VAL A 156 7.11 -3.21 -6.03
C VAL A 156 6.73 -3.58 -7.48
N LYS A 157 7.12 -2.76 -8.47
CA LYS A 157 6.88 -3.04 -9.89
C LYS A 157 7.57 -4.31 -10.36
N GLU A 158 8.80 -4.55 -9.92
CA GLU A 158 9.55 -5.75 -10.26
C GLU A 158 8.99 -6.99 -9.58
N LEU A 159 8.53 -6.86 -8.33
CA LEU A 159 7.81 -7.92 -7.61
C LEU A 159 6.54 -8.36 -8.33
N VAL A 160 5.69 -7.41 -8.72
CA VAL A 160 4.48 -7.71 -9.49
C VAL A 160 4.81 -8.40 -10.81
N ARG A 161 5.87 -7.95 -11.51
CA ARG A 161 6.32 -8.57 -12.76
C ARG A 161 6.77 -10.02 -12.55
N LYS A 162 7.63 -10.27 -11.56
CA LYS A 162 8.14 -11.62 -11.25
C LYS A 162 7.02 -12.57 -10.84
N LEU A 163 6.15 -12.13 -9.93
CA LEU A 163 4.97 -12.91 -9.54
C LEU A 163 4.10 -13.22 -10.77
N ARG A 164 3.75 -12.21 -11.58
CA ARG A 164 2.92 -12.43 -12.77
C ARG A 164 3.58 -13.40 -13.77
N SER A 165 4.89 -13.31 -13.97
CA SER A 165 5.64 -14.25 -14.81
C SER A 165 5.64 -15.66 -14.25
N ALA A 166 5.75 -15.83 -12.94
CA ALA A 166 5.68 -17.14 -12.30
C ALA A 166 4.28 -17.75 -12.38
N PHE A 167 3.24 -16.93 -12.20
CA PHE A 167 1.85 -17.36 -12.33
C PHE A 167 1.44 -17.71 -13.77
N ARG A 168 2.06 -17.12 -14.79
CA ARG A 168 1.88 -17.54 -16.19
C ARG A 168 2.35 -18.97 -16.44
N GLN A 169 3.35 -19.44 -15.72
CA GLN A 169 3.87 -20.82 -15.86
C GLN A 169 2.98 -21.86 -15.18
N PHE A 170 1.94 -21.44 -14.45
CA PHE A 170 0.98 -22.33 -13.80
C PHE A 170 -0.26 -22.62 -14.64
N ASN A 171 -0.46 -21.86 -15.72
CA ASN A 171 -1.63 -22.00 -16.58
C ASN A 171 -1.43 -23.03 -17.68
#